data_AF-A0A378G0Z7-F1
#
_entry.id   AF-A0A378G0Z7-F1
#
_cell.length_a   1.000
_cell.length_b   1.000
_cell.length_c   1.000
_cell.angle_alpha   90.00
_cell.angle_beta   90.00
_cell.angle_gamma   90.00
#
_symmetry.space_group_name_H-M   'P 1'
#
loop_
_entity.id
_entity.type
_entity.pdbx_description
1 polymer ?
#
loop_
_entity_poly.entity_id
_entity_poly.type
_entity_poly.pdbx_seq_one_letter_code
_entity_poly.pdbx_strand_id
1 'polypeptide(L)'
;MPRPSLYDILYGNFAGGLDLNTVSETDQVILSVLDNMQRILNCRAGTLAHLPDYGLPDMTAVLQGMPAVGAPADEHVVGGVAEIRTAPAADRGGDARSACARRTALCH
;
A
#
# COMPACT_ATOMS: atom_id res chain seq x y z
N MET A 1 15.79 -10.10 -18.09
CA MET A 1 15.84 -8.64 -18.31
C MET A 1 14.96 -7.99 -17.25
N PRO A 2 15.43 -6.95 -16.55
CA PRO A 2 14.61 -6.14 -15.66
C PRO A 2 13.48 -5.51 -16.49
N ARG A 3 12.24 -5.56 -16.01
CA ARG A 3 11.10 -4.92 -16.68
C ARG A 3 10.25 -4.20 -15.65
N PRO A 4 9.79 -2.97 -15.94
CA PRO A 4 8.83 -2.27 -15.09
C PRO A 4 7.50 -3.05 -15.03
N SER A 5 6.66 -2.68 -14.06
CA SER A 5 5.35 -3.32 -13.89
C SER A 5 4.46 -3.08 -15.11
N LEU A 6 3.49 -3.96 -15.30
CA LEU A 6 2.47 -3.81 -16.32
C LEU A 6 1.71 -2.46 -16.19
N TYR A 7 1.54 -1.97 -14.96
CA TYR A 7 0.88 -0.70 -14.71
C TYR A 7 1.63 0.47 -15.37
N ASP A 8 2.95 0.54 -15.17
CA ASP A 8 3.78 1.63 -15.70
C ASP A 8 3.86 1.56 -17.23
N ILE A 9 3.89 0.35 -17.80
CA ILE A 9 3.90 0.13 -19.25
C ILE A 9 2.58 0.58 -19.88
N LEU A 10 1.44 0.28 -19.26
CA LEU A 10 0.13 0.66 -19.78
C LEU A 10 -0.11 2.17 -19.66
N TYR A 11 0.42 2.80 -18.61
CA TYR A 11 0.25 4.23 -18.37
C TYR A 11 1.30 5.09 -19.11
N GLY A 12 2.48 4.53 -19.39
CA GLY A 12 3.59 5.22 -20.05
C GLY A 12 4.42 6.11 -19.13
N ASN A 13 4.09 6.18 -17.84
CA ASN A 13 4.80 6.97 -16.85
C ASN A 13 4.70 6.35 -15.45
N PHE A 14 5.65 6.71 -14.59
CA PHE A 14 5.66 6.41 -13.16
C PHE A 14 4.74 7.36 -12.39
N ALA A 15 4.58 7.12 -11.08
CA ALA A 15 3.91 8.04 -10.18
C ALA A 15 4.54 9.45 -10.25
N GLY A 16 3.69 10.48 -10.24
CA GLY A 16 4.14 11.87 -10.39
C GLY A 16 4.46 12.29 -11.84
N GLY A 17 4.17 11.46 -12.85
CA GLY A 17 4.21 11.86 -14.26
C GLY A 17 5.58 11.75 -14.94
N LEU A 18 6.53 11.04 -14.32
CA LEU A 18 7.85 10.80 -14.92
C LEU A 18 7.74 9.78 -16.08
N ASP A 19 8.09 10.19 -17.29
CA ASP A 19 8.01 9.36 -18.50
C ASP A 19 8.96 8.15 -18.41
N LEU A 20 8.39 6.98 -18.70
CA LEU A 20 9.08 5.69 -18.65
C LEU A 20 10.33 5.65 -19.54
N ASN A 21 10.31 6.33 -20.70
CA ASN A 21 11.42 6.32 -21.67
C ASN A 21 12.58 7.23 -21.30
N THR A 22 12.43 8.09 -20.29
CA THR A 22 13.48 9.02 -19.83
C THR A 22 14.38 8.42 -18.74
N VAL A 23 14.02 7.22 -18.26
CA VAL A 23 14.67 6.54 -17.14
C VAL A 23 15.42 5.30 -17.64
N SER A 24 16.57 4.99 -17.04
CA SER A 24 17.34 3.79 -17.37
C SER A 24 16.58 2.49 -17.04
N GLU A 25 16.80 1.40 -17.78
CA GLU A 25 16.08 0.13 -17.55
C GLU A 25 16.22 -0.41 -16.12
N THR A 26 17.37 -0.21 -15.49
CA THR A 26 17.61 -0.60 -14.10
C THR A 26 16.76 0.23 -13.14
N ASP A 27 16.73 1.55 -13.34
CA ASP A 27 15.98 2.48 -12.50
C ASP A 27 14.47 2.33 -12.70
N GLN A 28 14.03 1.98 -13.91
CA GLN A 28 12.61 1.71 -14.20
C GLN A 28 12.04 0.62 -13.29
N VAL A 29 12.81 -0.44 -13.00
CA VAL A 29 12.36 -1.50 -12.08
C VAL A 29 12.32 -1.01 -10.64
N ILE A 30 13.32 -0.24 -10.22
CA ILE A 30 13.37 0.30 -8.85
C ILE A 30 12.18 1.23 -8.61
N LEU A 31 11.92 2.18 -9.51
CA LEU A 31 10.79 3.09 -9.43
C LEU A 31 9.45 2.35 -9.47
N SER A 32 9.32 1.37 -10.35
CA SER A 32 8.13 0.53 -10.43
C SER A 32 7.82 -0.19 -9.11
N VAL A 33 8.83 -0.75 -8.46
CA VAL A 33 8.67 -1.42 -7.16
C VAL A 33 8.32 -0.40 -6.07
N LEU A 34 8.96 0.77 -6.07
CA LEU A 34 8.67 1.84 -5.10
C LEU A 34 7.23 2.36 -5.23
N ASP A 35 6.77 2.62 -6.44
CA ASP A 35 5.40 3.08 -6.71
C ASP A 35 4.37 2.03 -6.31
N ASN A 36 4.66 0.75 -6.58
CA ASN A 36 3.81 -0.35 -6.15
C ASN A 36 3.77 -0.46 -4.61
N MET A 37 4.92 -0.37 -3.94
CA MET A 37 4.95 -0.37 -2.47
C MET A 37 4.16 0.80 -1.90
N GLN A 38 4.30 2.00 -2.46
CA GLN A 38 3.55 3.16 -2.01
C GLN A 38 2.04 2.96 -2.21
N ARG A 39 1.60 2.35 -3.31
CA ARG A 39 0.18 1.98 -3.51
C ARG A 39 -0.31 0.97 -2.48
N ILE A 40 0.46 -0.07 -2.19
CA ILE A 40 0.10 -1.08 -1.19
C ILE A 40 -0.02 -0.43 0.20
N LEU A 41 0.96 0.38 0.58
CA LEU A 41 0.98 1.05 1.88
C LEU A 41 -0.16 2.06 2.04
N ASN A 42 -0.57 2.71 0.94
CA ASN A 42 -1.65 3.71 0.97
C ASN A 42 -3.06 3.11 0.81
N CYS A 43 -3.19 1.87 0.35
CA CYS A 43 -4.48 1.21 0.23
C CYS A 43 -4.81 0.42 1.50
N ARG A 44 -6.07 0.46 1.91
CA ARG A 44 -6.59 -0.29 3.06
C ARG A 44 -7.17 -1.62 2.58
N ALA A 45 -6.82 -2.72 3.22
CA ALA A 45 -7.43 -4.02 2.99
C ALA A 45 -8.97 -3.92 3.10
N GLY A 46 -9.67 -4.61 2.19
CA GLY A 46 -11.12 -4.59 2.07
C GLY A 46 -11.69 -3.45 1.21
N THR A 47 -10.88 -2.51 0.71
CA THR A 47 -11.38 -1.44 -0.16
C THR A 47 -11.61 -1.86 -1.61
N LEU A 48 -10.80 -2.78 -2.13
CA LEU A 48 -10.94 -3.35 -3.48
C LEU A 48 -11.84 -4.58 -3.42
N ALA A 49 -13.04 -4.49 -3.99
CA ALA A 49 -14.03 -5.58 -3.92
C ALA A 49 -13.54 -6.92 -4.50
N HIS A 50 -12.67 -6.87 -5.51
CA HIS A 50 -12.10 -8.06 -6.16
C HIS A 50 -10.79 -8.52 -5.54
N LEU A 51 -10.17 -7.69 -4.68
CA LEU A 51 -8.95 -7.99 -3.92
C LEU A 51 -9.16 -7.55 -2.46
N PRO A 52 -9.93 -8.30 -1.65
CA PRO A 52 -10.21 -7.93 -0.26
C PRO A 52 -8.93 -7.92 0.60
N ASP A 53 -7.94 -8.72 0.26
CA ASP A 53 -6.69 -8.83 1.03
C ASP A 53 -5.58 -7.87 0.54
N TYR A 54 -5.86 -6.98 -0.42
CA TYR A 54 -4.87 -6.04 -0.94
C TYR A 54 -4.80 -4.75 -0.14
N GLY A 55 -3.58 -4.35 0.21
CA GLY A 55 -3.29 -3.16 1.02
C GLY A 55 -2.98 -3.52 2.46
N LEU A 56 -2.89 -2.50 3.32
CA LEU A 56 -2.65 -2.69 4.74
C LEU A 56 -3.96 -2.88 5.52
N PRO A 57 -4.00 -3.79 6.51
CA PRO A 57 -5.12 -3.88 7.44
C PRO A 57 -5.23 -2.61 8.27
N ASP A 58 -6.34 -2.45 9.01
CA ASP A 58 -6.57 -1.29 9.86
C ASP A 58 -5.45 -1.15 10.92
N MET A 59 -4.57 -0.17 10.72
CA MET A 59 -3.40 0.04 11.59
C MET A 59 -3.78 0.54 12.99
N THR A 60 -5.04 0.92 13.25
CA THR A 60 -5.48 1.23 14.62
C THR A 60 -5.37 0.02 15.55
N ALA A 61 -5.60 -1.20 15.03
CA ALA A 61 -5.43 -2.42 15.81
C ALA A 61 -3.94 -2.72 16.08
N VAL A 62 -3.08 -2.51 15.08
CA VAL A 62 -1.62 -2.66 15.21
C VAL A 62 -1.04 -1.64 16.21
N LEU A 63 -1.51 -0.40 16.18
CA LEU A 63 -1.08 0.66 17.09
C LEU A 63 -1.66 0.52 18.51
N GLN A 64 -2.79 -0.18 18.70
CA GLN A 64 -3.34 -0.47 20.03
C GLN A 64 -2.50 -1.47 20.83
N GLY A 65 -1.67 -2.28 20.16
CA GLY A 65 -0.66 -3.12 20.81
C GLY A 65 0.63 -2.38 21.18
N MET A 66 0.79 -1.11 20.77
CA MET A 66 1.96 -0.29 21.09
C MET A 66 1.63 0.65 22.26
N PRO A 67 2.36 0.62 23.39
CA PRO A 67 2.20 1.62 24.43
C PRO A 67 2.48 3.01 23.84
N ALA A 68 1.73 4.02 24.31
CA ALA A 68 1.81 5.39 23.85
C ALA A 68 3.26 5.86 23.65
N VAL A 69 3.50 6.62 22.58
CA VAL A 69 4.77 7.28 22.22
C VAL A 69 5.50 7.75 23.48
N GLY A 70 6.45 6.95 23.97
CA GLY A 70 7.09 7.18 25.27
C GLY A 70 7.81 5.98 25.94
N ALA A 71 7.53 4.73 25.56
CA ALA A 71 8.20 3.55 26.13
C ALA A 71 9.19 2.88 25.15
N PRO A 72 10.29 2.24 25.65
CA PRO A 72 11.35 1.67 24.79
C PRO A 72 10.85 0.51 23.91
N ALA A 73 11.27 0.51 22.64
CA ALA A 73 10.64 -0.20 21.53
C ALA A 73 11.13 -1.65 21.29
N ASP A 74 12.05 -2.19 22.10
CA ASP A 74 12.78 -3.43 21.74
C ASP A 74 12.00 -4.75 21.92
N GLU A 75 10.83 -4.77 22.58
CA GLU A 75 10.25 -6.06 23.03
C GLU A 75 8.83 -6.41 22.52
N HIS A 76 8.27 -5.75 21.50
CA HIS A 76 6.87 -6.04 21.11
C HIS A 76 6.53 -6.11 19.61
N VAL A 77 7.50 -5.99 18.70
CA VAL A 77 7.23 -6.06 17.25
C VAL A 77 6.74 -7.45 16.79
N VAL A 78 7.05 -8.52 17.53
CA VAL A 78 6.73 -9.91 17.14
C VAL A 78 5.26 -10.28 17.39
N GLY A 79 4.59 -9.64 18.35
CA GLY A 79 3.19 -9.95 18.69
C GLY A 79 2.17 -9.42 17.68
N GLY A 80 2.38 -8.21 17.16
CA GLY A 80 1.41 -7.55 16.27
C GLY A 80 1.28 -8.18 14.88
N VAL A 81 2.31 -8.91 14.41
CA VAL A 81 2.30 -9.55 13.08
C VAL A 81 1.31 -10.73 13.02
N ALA A 82 1.03 -11.40 14.15
CA ALA A 82 0.12 -12.54 14.19
C ALA A 82 -1.37 -12.13 14.11
N GLU A 83 -1.75 -10.98 14.69
CA GLU A 83 -3.14 -10.48 14.68
C GLU A 83 -3.60 -9.94 13.31
N ILE A 84 -2.65 -9.55 12.45
CA ILE A 84 -2.93 -9.06 11.09
C ILE A 84 -3.65 -10.13 10.24
N ARG A 85 -3.43 -11.42 10.50
CA ARG A 85 -4.01 -12.52 9.71
C ARG A 85 -5.45 -12.88 10.05
N THR A 86 -6.00 -12.40 11.17
CA THR A 86 -7.29 -12.87 11.72
C THR A 86 -8.39 -11.82 11.79
N ALA A 87 -8.10 -10.54 11.52
CA ALA A 87 -9.13 -9.50 11.53
C ALA A 87 -10.04 -9.60 10.29
N PRO A 88 -11.35 -9.85 10.43
CA PRO A 88 -12.27 -9.85 9.30
C PRO A 88 -12.42 -8.42 8.75
N ALA A 89 -12.32 -8.27 7.43
CA ALA A 89 -12.48 -7.01 6.69
C ALA A 89 -13.91 -6.42 6.71
N ALA A 90 -14.79 -6.95 7.57
CA ALA A 90 -16.20 -6.63 7.57
C ALA A 90 -16.55 -5.65 8.70
N ASP A 91 -17.29 -4.62 8.30
CA ASP A 91 -18.14 -3.79 9.15
C ASP A 91 -17.50 -2.62 9.91
N ARG A 92 -17.11 -1.56 9.17
CA ARG A 92 -17.24 -0.17 9.68
C ARG A 92 -17.66 0.76 8.54
N GLY A 93 -18.91 1.23 8.62
CA GLY A 93 -19.62 2.02 7.62
C GLY A 93 -19.05 3.42 7.36
N GLY A 94 -17.98 3.49 6.58
CA GLY A 94 -17.59 4.66 5.81
C GLY A 94 -17.30 4.21 4.38
N ASP A 95 -17.61 5.04 3.38
CA ASP A 95 -17.56 4.69 1.95
C ASP A 95 -16.10 4.46 1.44
N ALA A 96 -15.53 3.35 1.90
CA ALA A 96 -14.14 2.93 1.73
C ALA A 96 -13.84 2.59 0.26
N ARG A 97 -14.88 2.31 -0.53
CA ARG A 97 -14.83 2.16 -2.00
C ARG A 97 -14.13 3.32 -2.68
N SER A 98 -14.14 4.49 -2.06
CA SER A 98 -13.69 5.71 -2.69
C SER A 98 -12.30 6.19 -2.28
N ALA A 99 -11.73 5.70 -1.18
CA ALA A 99 -10.47 6.24 -0.64
C ALA A 99 -9.22 5.73 -1.36
N CYS A 100 -9.18 4.43 -1.70
CA CYS A 100 -8.10 3.85 -2.51
C CYS A 100 -8.32 4.20 -3.99
N ALA A 101 -9.54 4.01 -4.53
CA ALA A 101 -9.85 4.29 -5.94
C ALA A 101 -9.72 5.78 -6.35
N ARG A 102 -10.17 6.74 -5.53
CA ARG A 102 -9.97 8.17 -5.86
C ARG A 102 -8.51 8.56 -5.75
N ARG A 103 -7.71 7.99 -4.85
CA ARG A 103 -6.31 8.37 -4.68
C ARG A 103 -5.38 7.76 -5.73
N THR A 104 -5.73 6.61 -6.31
CA THR A 104 -5.06 6.10 -7.52
C THR A 104 -5.41 6.95 -8.75
N ALA A 105 -6.58 7.59 -8.78
CA ALA A 105 -7.02 8.47 -9.86
C ALA A 105 -6.69 9.97 -9.66
N LEU A 106 -6.22 10.39 -8.47
CA LEU A 106 -5.89 11.79 -8.14
C LEU A 106 -4.39 12.11 -8.28
N CYS A 107 -3.59 11.19 -8.81
CA CYS A 107 -2.28 11.50 -9.37
C CYS A 107 -2.47 12.00 -10.82
N HIS A 108 -3.10 13.16 -10.98
CA HIS A 108 -3.14 13.93 -12.22
C HIS A 108 -2.39 15.25 -12.01
#